data_AF-A0A523S5D0-F1
#
_entry.id   AF-A0A523S5D0-F1
#
_cell.length_a   1.000
_cell.length_b   1.000
_cell.length_c   1.000
_cell.angle_alpha   90.00
_cell.angle_beta   90.00
_cell.angle_gamma   90.00
#
_symmetry.space_group_name_H-M   'P 1'
#
loop_
_entity.id
_entity.type
_entity.pdbx_description
1 polymer ?
#
loop_
_entity_poly.entity_id
_entity_poly.type
_entity_poly.pdbx_seq_one_letter_code
_entity_poly.pdbx_strand_id
1 'polypeptide(L)'
;DAVAYVNCILEMCKQLEDMDLEPDYLYVASADTTQAGLALGAKYLGLGFPIVGINPLDKRLVEDVPFLVAKIANMAAKILGLDIQVKASEVISYSNYVGRGYGQITQKGIEAIKLVAEKEGVFLDPVYTGKAMSGLIDHIREGKIKRGKKVIFLHTGGVPALFAYGDEFNLESKVRIGKMGS
;
A
#
# COMPACT_ATOMS: atom_id res chain seq x y z
N ASP A 1 12.65 10.69 3.52
CA ASP A 1 11.57 9.95 2.83
C ASP A 1 10.20 10.57 3.02
N ALA A 2 9.71 10.81 4.25
CA ALA A 2 8.36 11.38 4.45
C ALA A 2 8.12 12.71 3.70
N VAL A 3 9.11 13.61 3.66
CA VAL A 3 9.04 14.85 2.86
C VAL A 3 8.83 14.57 1.36
N ALA A 4 9.46 13.52 0.81
CA ALA A 4 9.25 13.15 -0.59
C ALA A 4 7.83 12.66 -0.84
N TYR A 5 7.21 11.98 0.12
CA TYR A 5 5.80 11.58 0.01
C TYR A 5 4.79 12.72 0.26
N VAL A 6 5.21 13.83 0.87
CA VAL A 6 4.45 15.09 0.79
C VAL A 6 4.42 15.58 -0.65
N ASN A 7 5.57 15.62 -1.34
CA ASN A 7 5.61 15.98 -2.76
C ASN A 7 4.80 15.02 -3.64
N CYS A 8 4.83 13.72 -3.33
CA CYS A 8 4.03 12.71 -4.03
C CYS A 8 2.53 13.04 -4.00
N ILE A 9 1.96 13.38 -2.84
CA ILE A 9 0.54 13.72 -2.78
C ILE A 9 0.22 15.08 -3.40
N LEU A 10 1.15 16.06 -3.36
CA LEU A 10 1.01 17.32 -4.09
C LEU A 10 0.94 17.06 -5.61
N GLU A 11 1.84 16.23 -6.14
CA GLU A 11 1.85 15.84 -7.55
C GLU A 11 0.56 15.09 -7.94
N MET A 12 0.14 14.14 -7.09
CA MET A 12 -1.10 13.39 -7.28
C MET A 12 -2.32 14.32 -7.33
N CYS A 13 -2.43 15.31 -6.43
CA CYS A 13 -3.55 16.26 -6.43
C CYS A 13 -3.58 17.08 -7.71
N LYS A 14 -2.42 17.54 -8.20
CA LYS A 14 -2.34 18.24 -9.49
C LYS A 14 -2.81 17.36 -10.65
N GLN A 15 -2.39 16.09 -10.69
CA GLN A 15 -2.82 15.14 -11.72
C GLN A 15 -4.34 14.89 -11.66
N LEU A 16 -4.90 14.78 -10.45
CA LEU A 16 -6.33 14.58 -10.25
C LEU A 16 -7.14 15.80 -10.71
N GLU A 17 -6.67 17.01 -10.44
CA GLU A 17 -7.26 18.26 -10.94
C GLU A 17 -7.22 18.31 -12.48
N ASP A 18 -6.06 18.01 -13.08
CA ASP A 18 -5.89 17.98 -14.54
C ASP A 18 -6.81 16.92 -15.22
N MET A 19 -7.18 15.87 -14.50
CA MET A 19 -8.05 14.78 -14.96
C MET A 19 -9.53 14.98 -14.62
N ASP A 20 -9.91 16.06 -13.91
CA ASP A 20 -11.25 16.26 -13.35
C ASP A 20 -11.74 15.03 -12.54
N LEU A 21 -10.85 14.47 -11.70
CA LEU A 21 -11.10 13.24 -10.96
C LEU A 21 -11.03 13.45 -9.44
N GLU A 22 -12.18 13.34 -8.78
CA GLU A 22 -12.24 13.32 -7.31
C GLU A 22 -12.14 11.88 -6.77
N PRO A 23 -11.10 11.51 -6.00
CA PRO A 23 -11.00 10.19 -5.39
C PRO A 23 -11.78 10.12 -4.07
N ASP A 24 -12.28 8.93 -3.73
CA ASP A 24 -12.91 8.65 -2.45
C ASP A 24 -11.95 8.02 -1.44
N TYR A 25 -10.87 7.38 -1.89
CA TYR A 25 -9.90 6.69 -1.04
C TYR A 25 -8.50 6.68 -1.68
N LEU A 26 -7.45 6.68 -0.85
CA LEU A 26 -6.09 6.34 -1.24
C LEU A 26 -5.63 5.10 -0.45
N TYR A 27 -5.24 4.03 -1.13
CA TYR A 27 -4.68 2.82 -0.53
C TYR A 27 -3.17 2.71 -0.78
N VAL A 28 -2.42 2.34 0.24
CA VAL A 28 -0.96 2.19 0.16
C VAL A 28 -0.43 1.09 1.08
N ALA A 29 0.61 0.38 0.64
CA ALA A 29 1.39 -0.50 1.50
C ALA A 29 2.39 0.34 2.31
N SER A 30 2.19 0.50 3.62
CA SER A 30 3.07 1.33 4.45
C SER A 30 2.87 1.07 5.94
N ALA A 31 3.95 1.21 6.72
CA ALA A 31 3.91 1.26 8.18
C ALA A 31 4.59 2.52 8.77
N ASP A 32 5.17 3.37 7.93
CA ASP A 32 6.12 4.39 8.36
C ASP A 32 6.10 5.64 7.46
N THR A 33 7.22 5.98 6.84
CA THR A 33 7.51 7.25 6.16
C THR A 33 6.59 7.54 4.98
N THR A 34 6.19 6.51 4.24
CA THR A 34 5.32 6.66 3.06
C THR A 34 3.97 7.25 3.46
N GLN A 35 3.23 6.55 4.33
CA GLN A 35 1.94 7.03 4.82
C GLN A 35 2.09 8.32 5.64
N ALA A 36 3.21 8.51 6.36
CA ALA A 36 3.45 9.74 7.11
C ALA A 36 3.51 10.98 6.22
N GLY A 37 4.22 10.90 5.09
CA GLY A 37 4.28 11.99 4.11
C GLY A 37 2.93 12.27 3.45
N LEU A 38 2.25 11.20 3.02
CA LEU A 38 0.90 11.31 2.43
C LEU A 38 -0.09 11.95 3.42
N ALA A 39 -0.09 11.50 4.68
CA ALA A 39 -0.98 12.02 5.73
C ALA A 39 -0.69 13.49 6.05
N LEU A 40 0.58 13.88 6.12
CA LEU A 40 0.98 15.27 6.32
C LEU A 40 0.51 16.15 5.16
N GLY A 41 0.78 15.74 3.92
CA GLY A 41 0.39 16.50 2.74
C GLY A 41 -1.13 16.60 2.58
N ALA A 42 -1.86 15.50 2.82
CA ALA A 42 -3.32 15.51 2.82
C ALA A 42 -3.89 16.48 3.86
N LYS A 43 -3.33 16.48 5.07
CA LYS A 43 -3.75 17.40 6.13
C LYS A 43 -3.45 18.86 5.78
N TYR A 44 -2.28 19.13 5.21
CA TYR A 44 -1.89 20.47 4.75
C TYR A 44 -2.83 21.01 3.66
N LEU A 45 -3.20 20.16 2.71
CA LEU A 45 -4.11 20.49 1.61
C LEU A 45 -5.59 20.47 2.01
N GLY A 46 -5.94 19.99 3.21
CA GLY A 46 -7.33 19.84 3.64
C GLY A 46 -8.12 18.79 2.85
N LEU A 47 -7.46 17.71 2.39
CA LEU A 47 -8.12 16.66 1.61
C LEU A 47 -9.15 15.90 2.45
N GLY A 48 -10.32 15.65 1.87
CA GLY A 48 -11.44 14.99 2.54
C GLY A 48 -11.47 13.47 2.43
N PHE A 49 -10.65 12.87 1.57
CA PHE A 49 -10.62 11.42 1.39
C PHE A 49 -9.61 10.73 2.33
N PRO A 50 -9.95 9.57 2.90
CA PRO A 50 -9.04 8.83 3.78
C PRO A 50 -7.86 8.20 3.04
N ILE A 51 -6.70 8.20 3.70
CA ILE A 51 -5.52 7.44 3.33
C ILE A 51 -5.48 6.16 4.17
N VAL A 52 -5.69 5.02 3.52
CA VAL A 52 -5.74 3.70 4.14
C VAL A 52 -4.39 2.99 3.96
N GLY A 53 -3.65 2.87 5.06
CA GLY A 53 -2.42 2.09 5.10
C GLY A 53 -2.70 0.63 5.36
N ILE A 54 -2.27 -0.26 4.48
CA ILE A 54 -2.14 -1.68 4.79
C ILE A 54 -0.70 -1.92 5.21
N ASN A 55 -0.47 -2.16 6.50
CA ASN A 55 0.87 -2.27 7.04
C ASN A 55 1.32 -3.75 7.07
N PRO A 56 2.55 -4.06 6.61
CA PRO A 56 3.09 -5.42 6.59
C PRO A 56 3.72 -5.81 7.94
N LEU A 57 3.64 -4.94 8.94
CA LEU A 57 4.18 -5.17 10.27
C LEU A 57 3.10 -5.78 11.16
N ASP A 58 3.53 -6.47 12.21
CA ASP A 58 2.63 -6.92 13.27
C ASP A 58 3.09 -6.38 14.62
N LYS A 59 2.26 -6.59 15.65
CA LYS A 59 2.49 -6.07 17.00
C LYS A 59 3.80 -6.55 17.65
N ARG A 60 4.42 -7.60 17.14
CA ARG A 60 5.73 -8.08 17.62
C ARG A 60 6.87 -7.15 17.20
N LEU A 61 6.68 -6.40 16.11
CA LEU A 61 7.67 -5.47 15.57
C LEU A 61 7.38 -4.03 15.95
N VAL A 62 6.12 -3.61 15.82
CA VAL A 62 5.68 -2.25 16.14
C VAL A 62 4.33 -2.32 16.84
N GLU A 63 4.30 -1.83 18.08
CA GLU A 63 3.10 -1.86 18.92
C GLU A 63 1.98 -0.95 18.37
N ASP A 64 2.33 0.27 17.96
CA ASP A 64 1.39 1.30 17.50
C ASP A 64 1.90 1.99 16.21
N VAL A 65 1.49 1.44 15.07
CA VAL A 65 1.79 1.99 13.74
C VAL A 65 1.17 3.38 13.52
N PRO A 66 -0.11 3.64 13.86
CA PRO A 66 -0.67 5.00 13.81
C PRO A 66 0.16 6.05 14.57
N PHE A 67 0.63 5.73 15.77
CA PHE A 67 1.50 6.62 16.53
C PHE A 67 2.84 6.85 15.83
N LEU A 68 3.48 5.80 15.31
CA LEU A 68 4.74 5.91 14.57
C LEU A 68 4.58 6.81 13.34
N VAL A 69 3.55 6.59 12.53
CA VAL A 69 3.26 7.39 11.33
C VAL A 69 3.02 8.85 11.70
N ALA A 70 2.19 9.13 12.71
CA ALA A 70 1.94 10.50 13.17
C ALA A 70 3.22 11.17 13.68
N LYS A 71 4.06 10.44 14.43
CA LYS A 71 5.36 10.94 14.90
C LYS A 71 6.27 11.34 13.74
N ILE A 72 6.40 10.48 12.72
CA ILE A 72 7.22 10.76 11.53
C ILE A 72 6.64 11.95 10.74
N ALA A 73 5.32 12.01 10.57
CA ALA A 73 4.64 13.11 9.89
C ALA A 73 4.94 14.45 10.59
N ASN A 74 4.85 14.50 11.92
CA ASN A 74 5.13 15.70 12.70
C ASN A 74 6.62 16.08 12.69
N MET A 75 7.54 15.13 12.55
CA MET A 75 8.95 15.43 12.29
C MET A 75 9.15 16.07 10.91
N ALA A 76 8.47 15.56 9.88
CA ALA A 76 8.49 16.16 8.55
C ALA A 76 7.85 17.56 8.52
N ALA A 77 6.76 17.78 9.27
CA ALA A 77 6.14 19.09 9.43
C ALA A 77 7.12 20.13 9.98
N LYS A 78 7.90 19.76 11.01
CA LYS A 78 8.96 20.61 11.58
C LYS A 78 10.05 20.93 10.56
N ILE A 79 10.50 19.95 9.78
CA ILE A 79 11.51 20.14 8.73
C ILE A 79 11.00 21.12 7.66
N LEU A 80 9.71 21.04 7.32
CA LEU A 80 9.06 21.89 6.33
C LEU A 80 8.58 23.24 6.88
N GLY A 81 8.72 23.50 8.19
CA GLY A 81 8.24 24.73 8.81
C GLY A 81 6.71 24.88 8.83
N LEU A 82 5.97 23.77 8.82
CA LEU A 82 4.50 23.78 8.80
C LEU A 82 3.93 23.80 10.22
N ASP A 83 3.00 24.72 10.49
CA ASP A 83 2.25 24.80 11.76
C ASP A 83 0.99 23.93 11.74
N ILE A 84 1.18 22.64 11.47
CA ILE A 84 0.12 21.62 11.51
C ILE A 84 0.63 20.37 12.22
N GLN A 85 -0.29 19.60 12.79
CA GLN A 85 0.03 18.34 13.45
C GLN A 85 -0.89 17.22 13.01
N VAL A 86 -0.32 16.11 12.59
CA VAL A 86 -1.04 14.85 12.35
C VAL A 86 -1.17 14.09 13.68
N LYS A 87 -2.39 13.74 14.07
CA LYS A 87 -2.70 12.94 15.25
C LYS A 87 -2.72 11.46 14.88
N ALA A 88 -2.33 10.59 15.81
CA ALA A 88 -2.43 9.14 15.61
C ALA A 88 -3.86 8.68 15.27
N SER A 89 -4.87 9.33 15.86
CA SER A 89 -6.29 9.08 15.57
C SER A 89 -6.73 9.40 14.15
N GLU A 90 -5.94 10.16 13.39
CA GLU A 90 -6.19 10.50 11.99
C GLU A 90 -5.54 9.49 11.03
N VAL A 91 -4.68 8.60 11.54
CA VAL A 91 -3.96 7.61 10.73
C VAL A 91 -4.73 6.29 10.70
N ILE A 92 -5.23 5.92 9.52
CA ILE A 92 -5.91 4.64 9.29
C ILE A 92 -4.86 3.60 8.89
N SER A 93 -4.64 2.59 9.73
CA SER A 93 -3.69 1.51 9.44
C SER A 93 -4.22 0.13 9.81
N TYR A 94 -4.12 -0.81 8.89
CA TYR A 94 -4.60 -2.19 9.03
C TYR A 94 -3.44 -3.19 8.96
N SER A 95 -3.24 -3.96 10.05
CA SER A 95 -2.19 -5.00 10.15
C SER A 95 -2.73 -6.42 9.95
N ASN A 96 -4.05 -6.61 9.82
CA ASN A 96 -4.68 -7.93 9.69
C ASN A 96 -4.33 -8.67 8.38
N TYR A 97 -3.63 -8.03 7.45
CA TYR A 97 -3.18 -8.63 6.18
C TYR A 97 -1.74 -9.17 6.24
N VAL A 98 -1.04 -8.99 7.37
CA VAL A 98 0.35 -9.45 7.56
C VAL A 98 0.49 -10.97 7.47
N GLY A 99 -0.53 -11.72 7.90
CA GLY A 99 -0.51 -13.18 7.94
C GLY A 99 0.37 -13.73 9.07
N ARG A 100 1.26 -14.68 8.74
CA ARG A 100 2.15 -15.33 9.73
C ARG A 100 3.24 -14.40 10.28
N GLY A 101 3.53 -13.30 9.58
CA GLY A 101 4.49 -12.30 9.98
C GLY A 101 5.03 -11.51 8.80
N TYR A 102 5.88 -10.53 9.10
CA TYR A 102 6.58 -9.75 8.09
C TYR A 102 7.42 -10.65 7.17
N GLY A 103 7.44 -10.34 5.87
CA GLY A 103 8.12 -11.13 4.84
C GLY A 103 7.43 -12.45 4.46
N GLN A 104 6.40 -12.89 5.19
CA GLN A 104 5.68 -14.13 4.89
C GLN A 104 4.52 -13.86 3.92
N ILE A 105 4.38 -14.70 2.90
CA ILE A 105 3.28 -14.61 1.93
C ILE A 105 1.94 -14.99 2.57
N THR A 106 0.84 -14.55 1.97
CA THR A 106 -0.52 -14.94 2.37
C THR A 106 -1.32 -15.40 1.17
N GLN A 107 -2.28 -16.32 1.37
CA GLN A 107 -3.13 -16.79 0.28
C GLN A 107 -3.94 -15.66 -0.36
N LYS A 108 -4.46 -14.73 0.45
CA LYS A 108 -5.14 -13.52 -0.03
C LYS A 108 -4.19 -12.61 -0.83
N GLY A 109 -2.93 -12.50 -0.41
CA GLY A 109 -1.90 -11.77 -1.14
C GLY A 109 -1.60 -12.40 -2.51
N ILE A 110 -1.44 -13.73 -2.57
CA ILE A 110 -1.25 -14.47 -3.83
C ILE A 110 -2.43 -14.26 -4.76
N GLU A 111 -3.65 -14.39 -4.25
CA GLU A 111 -4.88 -14.16 -5.02
C GLU A 111 -4.91 -12.74 -5.61
N ALA A 112 -4.60 -11.72 -4.80
CA ALA A 112 -4.57 -10.34 -5.24
C ALA A 112 -3.51 -10.09 -6.34
N ILE A 113 -2.30 -10.63 -6.17
CA ILE A 113 -1.22 -10.53 -7.15
C ILE A 113 -1.63 -11.18 -8.47
N LYS A 114 -2.17 -12.40 -8.44
CA LYS A 114 -2.64 -13.10 -9.64
C LYS A 114 -3.76 -12.35 -10.33
N LEU A 115 -4.75 -11.89 -9.58
CA LEU A 115 -5.89 -11.15 -10.13
C LEU A 115 -5.44 -9.89 -10.86
N VAL A 116 -4.58 -9.06 -10.25
CA VAL A 116 -4.13 -7.81 -10.86
C VAL A 116 -3.20 -8.06 -12.05
N ALA A 117 -2.33 -9.07 -11.96
CA ALA A 117 -1.48 -9.45 -13.10
C ALA A 117 -2.31 -9.95 -14.29
N GLU A 118 -3.33 -10.78 -14.06
CA GLU A 118 -4.18 -11.35 -15.11
C GLU A 118 -5.15 -10.33 -15.74
N LYS A 119 -5.61 -9.34 -14.97
CA LYS A 119 -6.60 -8.36 -15.45
C LYS A 119 -5.98 -7.08 -16.00
N GLU A 120 -4.91 -6.61 -15.38
CA GLU A 120 -4.34 -5.29 -15.65
C GLU A 120 -2.90 -5.36 -16.17
N GLY A 121 -2.26 -6.54 -16.16
CA GLY A 121 -0.85 -6.68 -16.52
C GLY A 121 0.11 -6.00 -15.53
N VAL A 122 -0.36 -5.65 -14.33
CA VAL A 122 0.44 -4.98 -13.28
C VAL A 122 0.91 -6.02 -12.26
N PHE A 123 2.21 -6.02 -11.99
CA PHE A 123 2.83 -6.94 -11.04
C PHE A 123 2.96 -6.32 -9.65
N LEU A 124 2.47 -7.02 -8.65
CA LEU A 124 2.57 -6.64 -7.24
C LEU A 124 3.52 -7.58 -6.51
N ASP A 125 4.24 -7.07 -5.52
CA ASP A 125 5.16 -7.85 -4.69
C ASP A 125 4.44 -8.61 -3.55
N PRO A 126 4.97 -9.76 -3.09
CA PRO A 126 4.31 -10.61 -2.10
C PRO A 126 4.35 -10.07 -0.66
N VAL A 127 5.23 -9.12 -0.36
CA VAL A 127 5.48 -8.65 1.02
C VAL A 127 4.69 -7.39 1.33
N TYR A 128 4.51 -6.49 0.37
CA TYR A 128 3.93 -5.16 0.55
C TYR A 128 2.70 -4.94 -0.34
N THR A 129 2.91 -4.67 -1.63
CA THR A 129 1.86 -4.19 -2.54
C THR A 129 0.79 -5.25 -2.79
N GLY A 130 1.14 -6.53 -2.82
CA GLY A 130 0.19 -7.63 -2.86
C GLY A 130 -0.68 -7.73 -1.61
N LYS A 131 -0.12 -7.47 -0.41
CA LYS A 131 -0.91 -7.40 0.83
C LYS A 131 -1.83 -6.18 0.84
N ALA A 132 -1.35 -5.03 0.39
CA ALA A 132 -2.19 -3.84 0.30
C ALA A 132 -3.35 -4.01 -0.68
N MET A 133 -3.08 -4.59 -1.85
CA MET A 133 -4.12 -4.91 -2.82
C MET A 133 -5.10 -5.95 -2.25
N SER A 134 -4.60 -6.97 -1.53
CA SER A 134 -5.49 -7.93 -0.88
C SER A 134 -6.42 -7.27 0.13
N GLY A 135 -5.94 -6.27 0.88
CA GLY A 135 -6.78 -5.49 1.80
C GLY A 135 -7.80 -4.61 1.10
N LEU A 136 -7.43 -3.99 -0.01
CA LEU A 136 -8.36 -3.24 -0.84
C LEU A 136 -9.49 -4.16 -1.38
N ILE A 137 -9.13 -5.31 -1.95
CA ILE A 137 -10.10 -6.28 -2.48
C ILE A 137 -11.04 -6.78 -1.38
N ASP A 138 -10.50 -7.08 -0.19
CA ASP A 138 -11.28 -7.52 0.97
C ASP A 138 -12.27 -6.43 1.41
N HIS A 139 -11.83 -5.17 1.50
CA HIS A 139 -12.69 -4.04 1.85
C HIS A 139 -13.80 -3.78 0.81
N ILE A 140 -13.54 -4.04 -0.47
CA ILE A 140 -14.58 -4.01 -1.51
C ILE A 140 -15.58 -5.16 -1.30
N ARG A 141 -15.10 -6.39 -1.09
CA ARG A 141 -15.93 -7.59 -0.89
C ARG A 141 -16.80 -7.49 0.36
N GLU A 142 -16.29 -6.88 1.43
CA GLU A 142 -17.01 -6.61 2.67
C GLU A 142 -18.00 -5.43 2.56
N GLY A 143 -18.03 -4.71 1.43
CA GLY A 143 -18.92 -3.57 1.24
C GLY A 143 -18.50 -2.30 1.98
N LYS A 144 -17.28 -2.26 2.56
CA LYS A 144 -16.70 -1.03 3.15
C LYS A 144 -16.48 0.04 2.08
N ILE A 145 -16.13 -0.38 0.87
CA ILE A 145 -16.07 0.49 -0.32
C ILE A 145 -17.30 0.18 -1.18
N LYS A 146 -18.20 1.17 -1.30
CA LYS A 146 -19.45 1.02 -2.07
C LYS A 146 -19.18 1.10 -3.58
N ARG A 147 -20.08 0.52 -4.38
CA ARG A 147 -20.07 0.65 -5.84
C ARG A 147 -20.08 2.13 -6.24
N GLY A 148 -19.30 2.47 -7.27
CA GLY A 148 -19.18 3.83 -7.79
C GLY A 148 -18.13 4.69 -7.08
N LYS A 149 -17.49 4.17 -6.03
CA LYS A 149 -16.38 4.85 -5.36
C LYS A 149 -15.08 4.72 -6.15
N LYS A 150 -14.34 5.82 -6.26
CA LYS A 150 -13.05 5.92 -6.95
C LYS A 150 -11.93 5.70 -5.94
N VAL A 151 -11.03 4.77 -6.23
CA VAL A 151 -9.92 4.42 -5.33
C VAL A 151 -8.61 4.63 -6.05
N ILE A 152 -7.70 5.37 -5.44
CA ILE A 152 -6.31 5.42 -5.85
C ILE A 152 -5.57 4.32 -5.12
N PHE A 153 -4.85 3.47 -5.86
CA PHE A 153 -3.92 2.51 -5.30
C PHE A 153 -2.49 2.97 -5.59
N LEU A 154 -1.75 3.38 -4.56
CA LEU A 154 -0.36 3.82 -4.72
C LEU A 154 0.57 2.61 -4.78
N HIS A 155 0.98 2.25 -6.00
CA HIS A 155 1.89 1.16 -6.25
C HIS A 155 3.35 1.56 -5.96
N THR A 156 3.84 1.24 -4.77
CA THR A 156 5.20 1.63 -4.30
C THR A 156 6.34 0.76 -4.83
N GLY A 157 6.06 -0.28 -5.62
CA GLY A 157 7.08 -1.09 -6.29
C GLY A 157 7.26 -2.47 -5.64
N GLY A 158 8.51 -2.90 -5.47
CA GLY A 158 8.85 -4.18 -4.81
C GLY A 158 8.88 -5.40 -5.75
N VAL A 159 8.51 -5.25 -7.02
CA VAL A 159 8.40 -6.32 -8.02
C VAL A 159 9.60 -7.29 -8.06
N PRO A 160 10.88 -6.85 -7.95
CA PRO A 160 12.01 -7.78 -7.93
C PRO A 160 11.93 -8.86 -6.83
N ALA A 161 11.20 -8.61 -5.73
CA ALA A 161 10.98 -9.60 -4.69
C ALA A 161 10.24 -10.84 -5.22
N LEU A 162 9.41 -10.75 -6.27
CA LEU A 162 8.69 -11.91 -6.82
C LEU A 162 9.62 -13.08 -7.17
N PHE A 163 10.84 -12.80 -7.65
CA PHE A 163 11.80 -13.84 -8.04
C PHE A 163 12.32 -14.65 -6.84
N ALA A 164 12.31 -14.07 -5.64
CA ALA A 164 12.69 -14.78 -4.42
C ALA A 164 11.58 -15.70 -3.88
N TYR A 165 10.35 -15.57 -4.37
CA TYR A 165 9.15 -16.29 -3.88
C TYR A 165 8.57 -17.25 -4.93
N GLY A 166 9.30 -17.57 -6.01
CA GLY A 166 8.78 -18.35 -7.15
C GLY A 166 8.10 -19.67 -6.76
N ASP A 167 8.68 -20.40 -5.81
CA ASP A 167 8.13 -21.68 -5.32
C ASP A 167 6.79 -21.49 -4.60
N GLU A 168 6.61 -20.38 -3.88
CA GLU A 168 5.40 -20.07 -3.09
C GLU A 168 4.20 -19.69 -3.98
N PHE A 169 4.45 -19.23 -5.21
CA PHE A 169 3.39 -18.96 -6.19
C PHE A 169 2.86 -20.23 -6.88
N ASN A 170 3.46 -21.38 -6.58
CA ASN A 170 3.20 -22.65 -7.23
C ASN A 170 3.29 -22.52 -8.76
N LEU A 171 4.27 -21.73 -9.23
CA LEU A 171 4.62 -21.64 -10.64
C LEU A 171 5.27 -22.97 -11.01
N GLU A 172 4.45 -23.98 -11.35
CA GLU A 172 4.99 -25.20 -11.94
C GLU A 172 5.84 -24.80 -13.14
N SER A 173 7.14 -25.11 -13.06
CA SER A 173 8.05 -25.00 -14.19
C SER A 173 7.58 -25.98 -15.27
N LYS A 174 6.69 -25.52 -16.16
CA LYS A 174 6.33 -26.24 -17.39
C LYS A 174 7.47 -26.25 -18.41
N VAL A 175 8.73 -26.20 -17.96
CA VAL A 175 9.88 -26.56 -18.78
C VAL A 175 10.13 -28.04 -18.57
N ARG A 176 9.36 -28.87 -19.28
CA ARG A 176 9.82 -30.24 -19.57
C ARG A 176 11.02 -30.10 -20.49
N ILE A 177 12.23 -30.09 -19.91
CA ILE A 177 13.43 -30.39 -20.69
C ILE A 177 13.22 -31.83 -21.15
N GLY A 178 12.83 -32.00 -22.42
CA GLY A 178 12.72 -33.31 -23.02
C GLY A 178 14.03 -34.04 -22.80
N LYS A 179 13.99 -35.23 -22.20
CA LYS A 179 15.11 -36.16 -22.26
C LYS A 179 15.41 -36.36 -23.74
N MET A 180 16.48 -35.75 -24.24
CA MET A 180 17.12 -36.19 -25.48
C MET A 180 17.61 -37.61 -25.20
N GLY A 181 16.94 -38.57 -25.83
CA GLY A 181 17.40 -39.94 -25.87
C GLY A 181 18.67 -40.03 -26.69
N SER A 182 19.65 -40.73 -26.13
CA SER A 182 20.47 -41.74 -26.79
C SER A 182 21.12 -42.58 -25.71
#